data_AF-A0A7Y8F0I3-F1
#
_entry.id   AF-A0A7Y8F0I3-F1
#
_cell.length_a   1.000
_cell.length_b   1.000
_cell.length_c   1.000
_cell.angle_alpha   90.00
_cell.angle_beta   90.00
_cell.angle_gamma   90.00
#
_symmetry.space_group_name_H-M   'P 1'
#
loop_
_entity.id
_entity.type
_entity.pdbx_description
1 polymer ?
#
loop_
_entity_poly.entity_id
_entity_poly.type
_entity_poly.pdbx_seq_one_letter_code
_entity_poly.pdbx_strand_id
1 'polypeptide(L)'
;MDIDTGPRPDRRPAIAICAWDLSFTAWDPVEDLSGDPWNPVGARTLPVSGDASAEALAARLSAMIAGGECGAVLLVGHTLHPGAFRLQTRAENKRLIGTERLDHTGPGVVRATAPAAEIVRDLTAVGLNAVAASDAEEDAGSYILYRILNDLPDGPASPAIGLIRAPSDAPHAKVQQAVKTAASAIARHLAPLPRPNAA
;
A
#
# COMPACT_ATOMS: atom_id res chain seq x y z
N MET A 1 -24.87 -34.82 -14.66
CA MET A 1 -24.60 -33.37 -14.54
C MET A 1 -23.52 -33.24 -13.49
N ASP A 2 -22.27 -33.15 -13.92
CA ASP A 2 -21.16 -32.82 -13.03
C ASP A 2 -21.33 -31.38 -12.58
N ILE A 3 -21.49 -31.18 -11.26
CA ILE A 3 -21.41 -29.86 -10.67
C ILE A 3 -19.92 -29.58 -10.52
N ASP A 4 -19.41 -28.72 -11.39
CA ASP A 4 -18.06 -28.16 -11.30
C ASP A 4 -17.93 -27.42 -9.96
N THR A 5 -17.45 -28.13 -8.93
CA THR A 5 -17.07 -27.54 -7.64
C THR A 5 -15.67 -26.97 -7.76
N GLY A 6 -15.53 -25.89 -8.54
CA GLY A 6 -14.33 -25.06 -8.50
C GLY A 6 -14.04 -24.60 -7.06
N PRO A 7 -12.76 -24.32 -6.72
CA PRO A 7 -12.40 -23.89 -5.38
C PRO A 7 -13.22 -22.66 -4.97
N ARG A 8 -13.82 -22.71 -3.78
CA ARG A 8 -14.63 -21.63 -3.24
C ARG A 8 -13.78 -20.35 -3.24
N PRO A 9 -14.26 -19.23 -3.82
CA PRO A 9 -13.46 -18.02 -3.93
C PRO A 9 -13.04 -17.53 -2.53
N ASP A 10 -11.75 -17.23 -2.36
CA ASP A 10 -11.21 -16.69 -1.11
C ASP A 10 -11.87 -15.33 -0.81
N ARG A 11 -12.58 -15.26 0.31
CA ARG A 11 -13.38 -14.09 0.70
C ARG A 11 -12.67 -13.17 1.68
N ARG A 12 -11.42 -13.46 2.02
CA ARG A 12 -10.62 -12.58 2.87
C ARG A 12 -10.46 -11.21 2.19
N PRO A 13 -10.47 -10.11 2.96
CA PRO A 13 -10.19 -8.79 2.42
C PRO A 13 -8.78 -8.74 1.81
N ALA A 14 -8.63 -7.96 0.74
CA ALA A 14 -7.35 -7.82 0.06
C ALA A 14 -6.56 -6.61 0.53
N ILE A 15 -5.24 -6.79 0.57
CA ILE A 15 -4.25 -5.71 0.63
C ILE A 15 -3.51 -5.71 -0.70
N ALA A 16 -3.71 -4.67 -1.50
CA ALA A 16 -2.88 -4.42 -2.67
C ALA A 16 -1.49 -3.95 -2.22
N ILE A 17 -0.44 -4.70 -2.52
CA ILE A 17 0.94 -4.33 -2.20
C ILE A 17 1.64 -3.97 -3.50
N CYS A 18 2.15 -2.74 -3.58
CA CYS A 18 2.73 -2.20 -4.80
C CYS A 18 4.10 -1.57 -4.53
N ALA A 19 5.13 -2.16 -5.12
CA ALA A 19 6.40 -1.47 -5.33
C ALA A 19 6.24 -0.52 -6.52
N TRP A 20 6.15 0.78 -6.29
CA TRP A 20 5.81 1.72 -7.37
C TRP A 20 6.96 1.93 -8.34
N ASP A 21 8.19 1.88 -7.84
CA ASP A 21 9.42 1.98 -8.63
C ASP A 21 9.77 0.61 -9.20
N LEU A 22 9.84 0.53 -10.53
CA LEU A 22 10.16 -0.71 -11.26
C LEU A 22 11.58 -1.23 -10.96
N SER A 23 12.48 -0.37 -10.48
CA SER A 23 13.82 -0.77 -10.05
C SER A 23 13.86 -1.33 -8.62
N PHE A 24 12.78 -1.19 -7.85
CA PHE A 24 12.66 -1.68 -6.49
C PHE A 24 12.45 -3.20 -6.46
N THR A 25 13.54 -3.95 -6.39
CA THR A 25 13.53 -5.42 -6.40
C THR A 25 13.59 -6.03 -4.98
N ALA A 26 13.68 -5.19 -3.95
CA ALA A 26 13.78 -5.65 -2.57
C ALA A 26 12.46 -6.23 -2.01
N TRP A 27 11.35 -6.04 -2.73
CA TRP A 27 10.08 -6.69 -2.44
C TRP A 27 9.70 -7.65 -3.57
N ASP A 28 9.44 -8.90 -3.20
CA ASP A 28 8.91 -9.95 -4.07
C ASP A 28 7.69 -10.57 -3.37
N PRO A 29 6.49 -10.58 -3.96
CA PRO A 29 5.32 -11.19 -3.34
C PRO A 29 5.41 -12.73 -3.19
N VAL A 30 6.26 -13.41 -3.97
CA VAL A 30 6.38 -14.89 -4.03
C VAL A 30 7.80 -15.32 -3.62
N GLU A 31 8.22 -14.93 -2.42
CA GLU A 31 9.61 -15.05 -1.95
C GLU A 31 10.10 -16.50 -1.76
N ASP A 32 9.20 -17.44 -1.45
CA ASP A 32 9.53 -18.82 -1.10
C ASP A 32 9.61 -19.75 -2.32
N LEU A 33 9.50 -19.19 -3.54
CA LEU A 33 9.48 -19.91 -4.81
C LEU A 33 8.33 -20.93 -4.91
N SER A 34 7.35 -20.88 -4.01
CA SER A 34 6.19 -21.79 -4.03
C SER A 34 5.27 -21.54 -5.23
N GLY A 35 5.35 -20.34 -5.81
CA GLY A 35 4.37 -19.85 -6.79
C GLY A 35 3.19 -19.13 -6.16
N ASP A 36 3.01 -19.25 -4.84
CA ASP A 36 1.90 -18.63 -4.10
C ASP A 36 2.35 -17.34 -3.39
N PRO A 37 1.60 -16.24 -3.52
CA PRO A 37 1.93 -15.02 -2.80
C PRO A 37 1.73 -15.21 -1.29
N TRP A 38 2.64 -14.65 -0.49
CA TRP A 38 2.50 -14.65 0.95
C TRP A 38 1.25 -13.89 1.40
N ASN A 39 0.53 -14.40 2.40
CA ASN A 39 -0.69 -13.78 2.94
C ASN A 39 -0.59 -13.59 4.46
N PRO A 40 -0.95 -12.41 5.01
CA PRO A 40 -1.10 -12.25 6.46
C PRO A 40 -2.34 -12.99 6.98
N VAL A 41 -2.37 -13.26 8.28
CA VAL A 41 -3.55 -13.85 8.93
C VAL A 41 -4.75 -12.91 8.77
N GLY A 42 -5.89 -13.45 8.31
CA GLY A 42 -7.15 -12.71 8.19
C GLY A 42 -7.34 -11.90 6.91
N ALA A 43 -6.31 -11.75 6.07
CA ALA A 43 -6.39 -11.06 4.78
C ALA A 43 -5.67 -11.87 3.68
N ARG A 44 -5.80 -11.40 2.44
CA ARG A 44 -4.99 -11.88 1.31
C ARG A 44 -4.19 -10.71 0.71
N THR A 45 -3.01 -10.99 0.17
CA THR A 45 -2.26 -10.01 -0.60
C THR A 45 -2.68 -10.06 -2.06
N LEU A 46 -2.63 -8.91 -2.71
CA LEU A 46 -2.80 -8.78 -4.15
C LEU A 46 -1.56 -8.05 -4.67
N PRO A 47 -0.62 -8.76 -5.31
CA PRO A 47 0.55 -8.10 -5.86
C PRO A 47 0.13 -7.17 -7.01
N VAL A 48 0.57 -5.92 -6.93
CA VAL A 48 0.32 -4.93 -7.97
C VAL A 48 1.66 -4.46 -8.51
N SER A 49 1.95 -4.78 -9.77
CA SER A 49 3.15 -4.30 -10.45
C SER A 49 3.20 -2.77 -10.46
N GLY A 50 4.39 -2.19 -10.34
CA GLY A 50 4.59 -0.76 -10.61
C GLY A 50 4.23 -0.38 -12.05
N ASP A 51 4.33 0.90 -12.38
CA ASP A 51 4.08 1.43 -13.72
C ASP A 51 5.12 2.50 -14.05
N ALA A 52 5.44 2.67 -15.32
CA ALA A 52 6.31 3.76 -15.77
C ALA A 52 5.64 5.13 -15.60
N SER A 53 4.30 5.20 -15.63
CA SER A 53 3.53 6.39 -15.31
C SER A 53 2.94 6.29 -13.90
N ALA A 54 3.40 7.18 -13.02
CA ALA A 54 2.83 7.33 -11.69
C ALA A 54 1.34 7.72 -11.73
N GLU A 55 0.89 8.45 -12.76
CA GLU A 55 -0.53 8.76 -12.96
C GLU A 55 -1.35 7.50 -13.28
N ALA A 56 -0.87 6.66 -14.20
CA ALA A 56 -1.54 5.42 -14.57
C ALA A 56 -1.60 4.45 -13.38
N LEU A 57 -0.52 4.35 -12.61
CA LEU A 57 -0.49 3.53 -11.40
C LEU A 57 -1.49 4.02 -10.34
N ALA A 58 -1.53 5.33 -10.08
CA ALA A 58 -2.47 5.91 -9.13
C ALA A 58 -3.92 5.68 -9.57
N ALA A 59 -4.25 5.91 -10.85
CA ALA A 59 -5.58 5.68 -11.39
C ALA A 59 -6.01 4.22 -11.26
N ARG A 60 -5.11 3.27 -11.54
CA ARG A 60 -5.38 1.84 -11.38
C ARG A 60 -5.63 1.46 -9.92
N LEU A 61 -4.80 1.93 -8.99
CA LEU A 61 -4.97 1.67 -7.56
C LEU A 61 -6.28 2.26 -7.03
N SER A 62 -6.64 3.48 -7.43
CA SER A 62 -7.94 4.09 -7.08
C SER A 62 -9.11 3.28 -7.64
N ALA A 63 -9.02 2.80 -8.89
CA ALA A 63 -10.05 1.97 -9.49
C ALA A 63 -10.24 0.62 -8.76
N MET A 64 -9.15 -0.02 -8.32
CA MET A 64 -9.22 -1.25 -7.52
C MET A 64 -9.92 -1.05 -6.18
N ILE A 65 -9.67 0.09 -5.52
CA ILE A 65 -10.36 0.46 -4.28
C ILE A 65 -11.86 0.70 -4.56
N ALA A 66 -12.18 1.53 -5.56
CA ALA A 66 -13.55 1.88 -5.90
C ALA A 66 -14.37 0.66 -6.37
N GLY A 67 -13.72 -0.28 -7.06
CA GLY A 67 -14.31 -1.56 -7.50
C GLY A 67 -14.44 -2.60 -6.39
N GLY A 68 -13.90 -2.34 -5.19
CA GLY A 68 -13.94 -3.28 -4.07
C GLY A 68 -13.01 -4.50 -4.22
N GLU A 69 -12.04 -4.44 -5.14
CA GLU A 69 -11.05 -5.51 -5.33
C GLU A 69 -10.10 -5.64 -4.12
N CYS A 70 -9.81 -4.50 -3.49
CA CYS A 70 -9.05 -4.41 -2.25
C CYS A 70 -9.66 -3.42 -1.25
N GLY A 71 -9.47 -3.71 0.05
CA GLY A 71 -9.86 -2.81 1.14
C GLY A 71 -8.66 -2.00 1.69
N ALA A 72 -7.47 -2.21 1.12
CA ALA A 72 -6.25 -1.59 1.55
C ALA A 72 -5.21 -1.53 0.43
N VAL A 73 -4.32 -0.54 0.51
CA VAL A 73 -3.14 -0.36 -0.34
C VAL A 73 -1.92 -0.11 0.53
N LEU A 74 -0.85 -0.84 0.28
CA LEU A 74 0.48 -0.59 0.83
C LEU A 74 1.46 -0.32 -0.31
N LEU A 75 1.86 0.94 -0.44
CA LEU A 75 2.93 1.36 -1.34
C LEU A 75 4.29 1.09 -0.69
N VAL A 76 5.25 0.60 -1.48
CA VAL A 76 6.60 0.22 -1.05
C VAL A 76 7.64 0.83 -1.98
N GLY A 77 8.71 1.40 -1.44
CA GLY A 77 9.82 1.91 -2.24
C GLY A 77 10.91 2.50 -1.37
N HIS A 78 11.81 3.30 -1.95
CA HIS A 78 12.94 3.87 -1.22
C HIS A 78 12.58 5.21 -0.55
N THR A 79 13.32 5.51 0.51
CA THR A 79 13.43 6.88 1.04
C THR A 79 14.75 7.49 0.60
N LEU A 80 14.75 8.79 0.36
CA LEU A 80 15.96 9.60 0.19
C LEU A 80 16.70 9.84 1.52
N HIS A 81 16.06 9.57 2.66
CA HIS A 81 16.64 9.75 3.98
C HIS A 81 17.40 8.50 4.46
N PRO A 82 18.57 8.66 5.09
CA PRO A 82 19.31 7.53 5.62
C PRO A 82 18.67 6.94 6.90
N GLY A 83 18.90 5.65 7.12
CA GLY A 83 18.92 5.04 8.45
C GLY A 83 17.63 4.39 8.97
N ALA A 84 16.45 4.96 8.74
CA ALA A 84 15.19 4.41 9.28
C ALA A 84 14.18 4.08 8.17
N PHE A 85 13.43 2.98 8.35
CA PHE A 85 12.20 2.78 7.59
C PHE A 85 11.22 3.91 7.92
N ARG A 86 10.65 4.53 6.90
CA ARG A 86 9.74 5.67 7.08
C ARG A 86 8.35 5.27 6.64
N LEU A 87 7.39 5.34 7.55
CA LEU A 87 5.99 5.27 7.19
C LEU A 87 5.48 6.69 6.93
N GLN A 88 5.26 7.03 5.66
CA GLN A 88 4.81 8.37 5.29
C GLN A 88 3.32 8.53 5.62
N THR A 89 3.02 9.47 6.51
CA THR A 89 1.67 9.72 7.05
C THR A 89 0.94 10.88 6.37
N ARG A 90 1.64 11.62 5.51
CA ARG A 90 1.16 12.83 4.86
C ARG A 90 1.59 12.85 3.40
N ALA A 91 0.71 13.27 2.51
CA ALA A 91 1.02 13.55 1.12
C ALA A 91 0.51 14.94 0.73
N GLU A 92 1.20 15.61 -0.19
CA GLU A 92 0.94 16.99 -0.57
C GLU A 92 0.42 17.11 -2.00
N ASN A 93 -0.42 18.10 -2.23
CA ASN A 93 -1.01 18.41 -3.53
C ASN A 93 0.01 19.09 -4.44
N LYS A 94 0.96 18.31 -4.95
CA LYS A 94 2.08 18.78 -5.75
C LYS A 94 2.24 17.91 -7.00
N ARG A 95 2.54 18.54 -8.14
CA ARG A 95 2.86 17.81 -9.39
C ARG A 95 4.18 17.05 -9.24
N LEU A 96 4.34 15.98 -10.03
CA LEU A 96 5.61 15.23 -10.13
C LEU A 96 6.77 16.12 -10.58
N ILE A 97 6.48 17.07 -11.48
CA ILE A 97 7.46 17.99 -12.04
C ILE A 97 7.00 19.42 -11.75
N GLY A 98 7.91 20.22 -11.20
CA GLY A 98 7.67 21.62 -10.86
C GLY A 98 7.11 21.84 -9.46
N THR A 99 6.70 23.09 -9.19
CA THR A 99 6.23 23.53 -7.87
C THR A 99 4.73 23.81 -7.83
N GLU A 100 4.03 23.52 -8.93
CA GLU A 100 2.60 23.79 -9.04
C GLU A 100 1.76 22.73 -8.32
N ARG A 101 0.52 23.13 -8.00
CA ARG A 101 -0.49 22.22 -7.46
C ARG A 101 -0.88 21.20 -8.52
N LEU A 102 -1.10 19.97 -8.06
CA LEU A 102 -1.62 18.89 -8.89
C LEU A 102 -3.10 19.12 -9.22
N ASP A 103 -3.89 19.42 -8.18
CA ASP A 103 -5.33 19.66 -8.25
C ASP A 103 -5.64 21.03 -7.62
N HIS A 104 -6.27 21.92 -8.39
CA HIS A 104 -6.61 23.26 -7.92
C HIS A 104 -7.83 23.28 -6.98
N THR A 105 -8.64 22.22 -7.00
CA THR A 105 -9.85 22.07 -6.20
C THR A 105 -9.67 21.16 -4.99
N GLY A 106 -8.71 20.23 -5.06
CA GLY A 106 -8.40 19.31 -3.97
C GLY A 106 -7.74 19.98 -2.76
N PRO A 107 -7.76 19.33 -1.58
CA PRO A 107 -7.05 19.79 -0.39
C PRO A 107 -5.55 20.00 -0.66
N GLY A 108 -4.90 20.87 0.11
CA GLY A 108 -3.43 21.04 -0.02
C GLY A 108 -2.65 19.82 0.47
N VAL A 109 -3.24 19.06 1.39
CA VAL A 109 -2.61 17.95 2.11
C VAL A 109 -3.66 16.88 2.40
N VAL A 110 -3.27 15.62 2.26
CA VAL A 110 -4.04 14.45 2.68
C VAL A 110 -3.21 13.57 3.62
N ARG A 111 -3.88 12.74 4.44
CA ARG A 111 -3.24 11.88 5.44
C ARG A 111 -3.47 10.41 5.11
N ALA A 112 -2.41 9.62 5.26
CA ALA A 112 -2.49 8.17 5.16
C ALA A 112 -3.48 7.62 6.19
N THR A 113 -4.25 6.61 5.80
CA THR A 113 -5.32 6.02 6.60
C THR A 113 -4.92 4.67 7.21
N ALA A 114 -3.77 4.12 6.82
CA ALA A 114 -3.18 2.95 7.47
C ALA A 114 -2.83 3.22 8.95
N PRO A 115 -2.87 2.19 9.83
CA PRO A 115 -2.68 2.34 11.28
C PRO A 115 -1.21 2.62 11.64
N ALA A 116 -0.76 3.85 11.44
CA ALA A 116 0.65 4.21 11.45
C ALA A 116 1.39 3.92 12.76
N ALA A 117 0.78 4.25 13.89
CA ALA A 117 1.38 4.01 15.20
C ALA A 117 1.58 2.51 15.47
N GLU A 118 0.64 1.67 15.05
CA GLU A 118 0.73 0.22 15.20
C GLU A 118 1.77 -0.39 14.25
N ILE A 119 1.82 0.05 12.99
CA ILE A 119 2.84 -0.38 12.04
C ILE A 119 4.24 -0.07 12.58
N VAL A 120 4.49 1.17 13.04
CA VAL A 120 5.81 1.58 13.57
C VAL A 120 6.18 0.80 14.83
N ARG A 121 5.21 0.58 15.74
CA ARG A 121 5.42 -0.23 16.93
C ARG A 121 5.81 -1.66 16.58
N ASP A 122 5.10 -2.28 15.66
CA ASP A 122 5.34 -3.67 15.26
C ASP A 122 6.67 -3.83 14.51
N LEU A 123 7.03 -2.87 13.64
CA LEU A 123 8.35 -2.82 13.00
C LEU A 123 9.46 -2.74 14.04
N THR A 124 9.30 -1.88 15.05
CA THR A 124 10.26 -1.75 16.15
C THR A 124 10.36 -3.05 16.96
N ALA A 125 9.24 -3.72 17.22
CA ALA A 125 9.19 -4.97 17.98
C ALA A 125 9.94 -6.12 17.28
N VAL A 126 10.03 -6.11 15.95
CA VAL A 126 10.83 -7.07 15.17
C VAL A 126 12.28 -6.60 14.93
N GLY A 127 12.71 -5.53 15.61
CA GLY A 127 14.09 -5.04 15.58
C GLY A 127 14.43 -4.12 14.41
N LEU A 128 13.43 -3.59 13.69
CA LEU A 128 13.65 -2.63 12.60
C LEU A 128 13.58 -1.19 13.14
N ASN A 129 14.54 -0.36 12.74
CA ASN A 129 14.49 1.07 13.01
C ASN A 129 13.42 1.72 12.12
N ALA A 130 12.30 2.16 12.71
CA ALA A 130 11.16 2.68 11.98
C ALA A 130 10.60 3.96 12.61
N VAL A 131 10.13 4.90 11.77
CA VAL A 131 9.53 6.16 12.19
C VAL A 131 8.26 6.47 11.39
N ALA A 132 7.29 7.11 12.03
CA ALA A 132 6.20 7.77 11.32
C ALA A 132 6.70 9.14 10.81
N ALA A 133 6.74 9.30 9.49
CA ALA A 133 7.24 10.49 8.81
C ALA A 133 6.07 11.35 8.34
N SER A 134 6.10 12.66 8.61
CA SER A 134 5.09 13.62 8.14
C SER A 134 5.56 14.48 6.98
N ASP A 135 6.85 14.45 6.70
CA ASP A 135 7.48 15.00 5.51
C ASP A 135 7.13 14.13 4.30
N ALA A 136 6.69 14.78 3.21
CA ALA A 136 6.53 14.15 1.92
C ALA A 136 7.83 14.30 1.12
N GLU A 137 8.26 13.22 0.46
CA GLU A 137 9.40 13.27 -0.45
C GLU A 137 8.95 13.76 -1.84
N GLU A 138 9.81 14.46 -2.57
CA GLU A 138 9.50 14.99 -3.90
C GLU A 138 9.66 13.91 -4.99
N ASP A 139 8.83 12.87 -4.93
CA ASP A 139 8.93 11.71 -5.80
C ASP A 139 7.57 11.12 -6.23
N ALA A 140 7.63 10.08 -7.05
CA ALA A 140 6.44 9.36 -7.52
C ALA A 140 5.64 8.72 -6.38
N GLY A 141 6.30 8.23 -5.32
CA GLY A 141 5.62 7.59 -4.18
C GLY A 141 4.69 8.55 -3.45
N SER A 142 5.17 9.77 -3.12
CA SER A 142 4.34 10.80 -2.47
C SER A 142 3.20 11.27 -3.38
N TYR A 143 3.47 11.39 -4.68
CA TYR A 143 2.47 11.77 -5.66
C TYR A 143 1.33 10.73 -5.75
N ILE A 144 1.68 9.44 -5.88
CA ILE A 144 0.71 8.34 -5.96
C ILE A 144 -0.10 8.28 -4.67
N LEU A 145 0.55 8.42 -3.51
CA LEU A 145 -0.12 8.46 -2.21
C LEU A 145 -1.15 9.60 -2.15
N TYR A 146 -0.78 10.82 -2.58
CA TYR A 146 -1.71 11.94 -2.63
C TYR A 146 -2.92 11.63 -3.52
N ARG A 147 -2.68 11.16 -4.75
CA ARG A 147 -3.72 10.85 -5.74
C ARG A 147 -4.74 9.85 -5.19
N ILE A 148 -4.28 8.72 -4.65
CA ILE A 148 -5.18 7.66 -4.17
C ILE A 148 -6.01 8.16 -2.98
N LEU A 149 -5.39 8.88 -2.05
CA LEU A 149 -6.09 9.43 -0.88
C LEU A 149 -7.09 10.53 -1.25
N ASN A 150 -6.77 11.35 -2.24
CA ASN A 150 -7.65 12.40 -2.75
C ASN A 150 -8.85 11.83 -3.53
N ASP A 151 -8.64 10.72 -4.23
CA ASP A 151 -9.64 10.07 -5.08
C ASP A 151 -10.43 8.98 -4.33
N LEU A 152 -10.34 8.95 -2.98
CA LEU A 152 -11.07 7.99 -2.15
C LEU A 152 -12.60 8.15 -2.33
N PRO A 153 -13.35 7.06 -2.50
CA PRO A 153 -14.80 7.14 -2.56
C PRO A 153 -15.37 7.57 -1.21
N ASP A 154 -16.40 8.42 -1.24
CA ASP A 154 -17.20 8.72 -0.06
C ASP A 154 -17.91 7.44 0.41
N GLY A 155 -17.60 6.99 1.62
CA GLY A 155 -18.16 5.74 2.13
C GLY A 155 -17.91 5.54 3.62
N PRO A 156 -18.71 4.65 4.26
CA PRO A 156 -18.62 4.39 5.70
C PRO A 156 -17.36 3.60 6.09
N ALA A 157 -16.74 2.89 5.14
CA ALA A 157 -15.49 2.18 5.35
C ALA A 157 -14.36 2.94 4.65
N SER A 158 -13.42 3.47 5.42
CA SER A 158 -12.22 4.10 4.86
C SER A 158 -11.18 3.01 4.55
N PRO A 159 -10.72 2.87 3.30
CA PRO A 159 -9.66 1.93 2.95
C PRO A 159 -8.38 2.25 3.70
N ALA A 160 -7.63 1.22 4.13
CA ALA A 160 -6.34 1.42 4.79
C ALA A 160 -5.23 1.64 3.75
N ILE A 161 -4.79 2.89 3.57
CA ILE A 161 -3.77 3.28 2.60
C ILE A 161 -2.52 3.74 3.33
N GLY A 162 -1.39 3.12 3.03
CA GLY A 162 -0.10 3.45 3.61
C GLY A 162 1.04 3.43 2.59
N LEU A 163 2.14 4.08 2.95
CA LEU A 163 3.37 4.13 2.17
C LEU A 163 4.55 3.89 3.10
N ILE A 164 5.21 2.73 2.94
CA ILE A 164 6.44 2.41 3.66
C ILE A 164 7.64 2.63 2.73
N ARG A 165 8.63 3.35 3.25
CA ARG A 165 9.87 3.65 2.55
C ARG A 165 11.04 2.97 3.25
N ALA A 166 11.84 2.23 2.49
CA ALA A 166 13.03 1.56 2.95
C ALA A 166 14.28 2.42 2.72
N PRO A 167 15.22 2.49 3.68
CA PRO A 167 16.55 3.03 3.44
C PRO A 167 17.20 2.37 2.22
N SER A 168 17.97 3.12 1.44
CA SER A 168 18.64 2.61 0.23
C SER A 168 19.67 1.51 0.52
N ASP A 169 20.21 1.46 1.74
CA ASP A 169 21.16 0.46 2.22
C ASP A 169 20.49 -0.72 2.95
N ALA A 170 19.16 -0.75 3.05
CA ALA A 170 18.45 -1.80 3.75
C ALA A 170 18.58 -3.15 2.99
N PRO A 171 19.03 -4.23 3.64
CA PRO A 171 19.04 -5.56 3.04
C PRO A 171 17.64 -6.01 2.63
N HIS A 172 17.52 -6.74 1.51
CA HIS A 172 16.22 -7.20 0.99
C HIS A 172 15.40 -7.94 2.04
N ALA A 173 16.03 -8.82 2.83
CA ALA A 173 15.35 -9.55 3.92
C ALA A 173 14.70 -8.61 4.95
N LYS A 174 15.33 -7.47 5.27
CA LYS A 174 14.74 -6.47 6.18
C LYS A 174 13.59 -5.71 5.52
N VAL A 175 13.69 -5.43 4.22
CA VAL A 175 12.59 -4.82 3.46
C VAL A 175 11.38 -5.75 3.42
N GLN A 176 11.58 -7.02 3.08
CA GLN A 176 10.56 -8.06 3.08
C GLN A 176 9.89 -8.19 4.46
N GLN A 177 10.69 -8.26 5.53
CA GLN A 177 10.19 -8.27 6.90
C GLN A 177 9.37 -7.01 7.21
N ALA A 178 9.83 -5.83 6.79
CA ALA A 178 9.12 -4.58 7.01
C ALA A 178 7.75 -4.55 6.31
N VAL A 179 7.70 -4.95 5.04
CA VAL A 179 6.46 -5.00 4.25
C VAL A 179 5.48 -6.01 4.86
N LYS A 180 5.95 -7.21 5.21
CA LYS A 180 5.12 -8.25 5.86
C LYS A 180 4.57 -7.80 7.21
N THR A 181 5.38 -7.12 8.01
CA THR A 181 4.96 -6.57 9.30
C THR A 181 3.91 -5.47 9.12
N ALA A 182 4.13 -4.53 8.20
CA ALA A 182 3.18 -3.47 7.90
C ALA A 182 1.85 -4.01 7.35
N ALA A 183 1.90 -4.96 6.41
CA ALA A 183 0.72 -5.61 5.86
C ALA A 183 -0.05 -6.41 6.93
N SER A 184 0.66 -7.08 7.85
CA SER A 184 0.02 -7.80 8.96
C SER A 184 -0.67 -6.85 9.95
N ALA A 185 -0.10 -5.68 10.19
CA ALA A 185 -0.74 -4.64 10.97
C ALA A 185 -2.00 -4.10 10.29
N ILE A 186 -1.94 -3.82 8.99
CA ILE A 186 -3.10 -3.40 8.20
C ILE A 186 -4.20 -4.47 8.24
N ALA A 187 -3.85 -5.74 8.06
CA ALA A 187 -4.81 -6.86 8.00
C ALA A 187 -5.72 -6.94 9.23
N ARG A 188 -5.23 -6.59 10.43
CA ARG A 188 -6.01 -6.58 11.67
C ARG A 188 -7.13 -5.55 11.70
N HIS A 189 -7.07 -4.53 10.85
CA HIS A 189 -8.07 -3.46 10.75
C HIS A 189 -9.05 -3.65 9.59
N LEU A 190 -8.88 -4.70 8.78
CA LEU A 190 -9.76 -4.93 7.64
C LEU A 190 -11.03 -5.65 8.06
N ALA A 191 -12.16 -5.04 7.72
CA ALA A 191 -13.44 -5.73 7.74
C ALA A 191 -13.52 -6.76 6.60
N PRO A 192 -14.22 -7.89 6.77
CA PRO A 192 -14.50 -8.81 5.67
C PRO A 192 -15.20 -8.10 4.50
N LEU A 193 -14.87 -8.48 3.26
CA LEU A 193 -15.48 -7.87 2.07
C LEU A 193 -17.01 -8.09 2.06
N PRO A 194 -17.81 -7.09 1.63
CA PRO A 194 -19.25 -7.24 1.47
C PRO A 194 -19.58 -8.42 0.54
N ARG A 195 -20.69 -9.11 0.79
CA ARG A 195 -21.19 -10.14 -0.13
C ARG A 195 -21.61 -9.46 -1.45
N PRO A 196 -21.29 -10.03 -2.63
CA PRO A 196 -21.97 -9.60 -3.84
C PRO A 196 -23.47 -9.86 -3.65
N ASN A 197 -24.30 -8.83 -3.85
CA ASN A 197 -25.74 -9.03 -3.93
C ASN A 197 -25.99 -9.93 -5.14
N ALA A 198 -26.68 -11.05 -4.92
CA ALA A 198 -27.23 -11.82 -6.04
C ALA A 198 -28.18 -10.90 -6.80
N ALA A 199 -27.85 -10.63 -8.06
CA ALA A 199 -28.74 -9.97 -9.02
C ALA A 199 -29.88 -10.91 -9.43
#